data_AF-A0A7R8X5E7-F1
#
_entry.id   AF-A0A7R8X5E7-F1
#
_cell.length_a   1.000
_cell.length_b   1.000
_cell.length_c   1.000
_cell.angle_alpha   90.00
_cell.angle_beta   90.00
_cell.angle_gamma   90.00
#
_symmetry.space_group_name_H-M   'P 1'
#
loop_
_entity.id
_entity.type
_entity.pdbx_description
1 polymer ?
#
loop_
_entity_poly.entity_id
_entity_poly.type
_entity_poly.pdbx_seq_one_letter_code
_entity_poly.pdbx_strand_id
1 'polypeptide(L)'
;MKIGFYPLWVVENGRSTTSRGFTSSDNPKNHPCEKAKPREVLDHQRPLILLLHGAAFSSSTWMEINTPAHLASLGYHVVAVDLPGAVQSKTTAKQLPSSQKGEFLKEFVDKLKFKRVVVVAPSMSGSYAFPFLRDHEEYFAGFVPVAPISDSLIDDVKLKKINVPSLIIYGSMDQQGAKAEVELANPSPHGGQVQDH
;
A
#
# COMPACT_ATOMS: atom_id res chain seq x y z
N MET A 1 12.44 14.03 -2.30
CA MET A 1 11.57 12.84 -2.27
C MET A 1 12.45 11.62 -2.42
N LYS A 2 12.51 10.73 -1.42
CA LYS A 2 13.19 9.44 -1.58
C LYS A 2 12.17 8.46 -2.16
N ILE A 3 12.55 7.74 -3.21
CA ILE A 3 11.74 6.68 -3.82
C ILE A 3 12.61 5.43 -3.80
N GLY A 4 12.17 4.39 -3.09
CA GLY A 4 12.80 3.08 -3.13
C GLY A 4 12.22 2.27 -4.29
N PHE A 5 13.06 1.88 -5.25
CA PHE A 5 12.69 0.97 -6.33
C PHE A 5 13.27 -0.42 -6.07
N TYR A 6 12.45 -1.45 -6.23
CA TYR A 6 12.92 -2.83 -6.21
C TYR A 6 12.81 -3.44 -7.61
N PRO A 7 13.91 -3.91 -8.22
CA PRO A 7 13.82 -4.74 -9.41
C PRO A 7 13.14 -6.07 -9.05
N LEU A 8 12.28 -6.56 -9.95
CA LEU A 8 11.75 -7.92 -9.87
C LEU A 8 12.93 -8.90 -9.95
N TRP A 9 13.15 -9.68 -8.89
CA TRP A 9 14.06 -10.83 -8.91
C TRP A 9 13.24 -12.07 -9.27
N VAL A 10 13.56 -12.71 -10.40
CA VAL A 10 13.04 -14.04 -10.72
C VAL A 10 14.09 -15.05 -10.26
N VAL A 11 13.74 -15.90 -9.30
CA VAL A 11 14.41 -17.19 -9.12
C VAL A 11 13.76 -18.11 -10.15
N GLU A 12 14.47 -18.40 -11.25
CA GLU A 12 14.06 -19.47 -12.16
C GLU A 12 14.18 -20.79 -11.39
N ASN A 13 13.04 -21.34 -10.97
CA ASN A 13 13.00 -22.68 -10.41
C ASN A 13 13.49 -23.67 -11.47
N GLY A 14 14.72 -24.14 -11.30
CA GLY A 14 15.31 -25.21 -12.10
C GLY A 14 14.39 -26.42 -12.10
N ARG A 15 13.77 -26.70 -13.24
CA ARG A 15 13.22 -28.03 -13.52
C ARG A 15 14.39 -29.00 -13.62
N SER A 16 14.48 -29.91 -12.65
CA SER A 16 15.21 -31.17 -12.82
C SER A 16 14.41 -32.27 -12.13
N THR A 17 13.70 -33.04 -12.95
CA THR A 17 13.26 -34.39 -12.61
C THR A 17 14.49 -35.26 -12.34
N THR A 18 14.65 -35.77 -11.12
CA THR A 18 14.96 -37.17 -10.80
C THR A 18 15.33 -37.32 -9.32
N SER A 19 14.83 -38.41 -8.75
CA SER A 19 15.04 -38.94 -7.40
C SER A 19 16.47 -38.88 -6.85
N ARG A 20 16.64 -38.33 -5.63
CA ARG A 20 17.34 -38.96 -4.48
C ARG A 20 17.43 -38.02 -3.26
N GLY A 21 17.06 -38.57 -2.09
CA GLY A 21 17.52 -38.28 -0.72
C GLY A 21 17.82 -36.85 -0.28
N PHE A 22 16.99 -36.31 0.62
CA PHE A 22 17.41 -35.26 1.55
C PHE A 22 18.45 -35.83 2.53
N THR A 23 19.65 -35.24 2.57
CA THR A 23 20.57 -35.40 3.70
C THR A 23 20.86 -34.04 4.33
N SER A 24 20.83 -34.00 5.65
CA SER A 24 21.13 -32.83 6.49
C SER A 24 22.61 -32.43 6.38
N SER A 25 22.98 -31.64 5.37
CA SER A 25 24.27 -30.95 5.30
C SER A 25 24.30 -29.87 4.20
N ASP A 26 23.27 -29.04 4.07
CA ASP A 26 23.32 -27.86 3.20
C ASP A 26 23.59 -26.59 4.04
N ASN A 27 24.85 -26.16 4.04
CA ASN A 27 25.31 -24.94 4.67
C ASN A 27 24.95 -23.73 3.77
N PRO A 28 24.14 -22.75 4.21
CA PRO A 28 23.57 -21.70 3.36
C PRO A 28 24.57 -20.64 2.85
N LYS A 29 25.88 -20.86 2.95
CA LYS A 29 26.92 -19.89 2.59
C LYS A 29 27.62 -20.15 1.24
N ASN A 30 27.30 -21.21 0.51
CA ASN A 30 28.04 -21.62 -0.69
C ASN A 30 27.22 -21.68 -1.99
N HIS A 31 26.19 -20.85 -2.17
CA HIS A 31 25.59 -20.66 -3.49
C HIS A 31 26.28 -19.48 -4.20
N PRO A 32 27.00 -19.70 -5.32
CA PRO A 32 27.49 -18.61 -6.14
C PRO A 32 26.30 -17.82 -6.67
N CYS A 33 26.33 -16.50 -6.48
CA CYS A 33 25.37 -15.57 -7.04
C CYS A 33 25.55 -15.54 -8.57
N GLU A 34 24.91 -16.47 -9.28
CA GLU A 34 24.85 -16.47 -10.73
C GLU A 34 24.01 -15.26 -11.16
N LYS A 35 24.61 -14.38 -11.96
CA LYS A 35 24.09 -13.04 -12.26
C LYS A 35 22.76 -13.14 -13.03
N ALA A 36 21.64 -13.07 -12.31
CA ALA A 36 20.32 -12.93 -12.91
C ALA A 36 20.15 -11.53 -13.55
N LYS A 37 19.61 -11.49 -14.76
CA LYS A 37 19.35 -10.25 -15.51
C LYS A 37 18.13 -9.51 -14.93
N PRO A 38 18.19 -8.18 -14.70
CA PRO A 38 17.02 -7.39 -14.34
C PRO A 38 15.94 -7.49 -15.42
N ARG A 39 14.67 -7.57 -15.04
CA ARG A 39 13.56 -7.46 -15.98
C ARG A 39 13.52 -6.00 -16.51
N GLU A 40 14.06 -5.75 -17.70
CA GLU A 40 14.08 -4.42 -18.33
C GLU A 40 12.68 -3.90 -18.71
N VAL A 41 11.65 -4.75 -18.68
CA VAL A 41 10.27 -4.38 -19.02
C VAL A 41 9.36 -4.54 -17.79
N LEU A 42 8.85 -3.42 -17.27
CA LEU A 42 7.80 -3.44 -16.27
C LEU A 42 6.55 -4.09 -16.89
N ASP A 43 6.24 -5.28 -16.42
CA ASP A 43 5.02 -5.99 -16.81
C ASP A 43 3.82 -5.38 -16.10
N HIS A 44 3.16 -4.43 -16.76
CA HIS A 44 2.01 -3.72 -16.23
C HIS A 44 0.70 -4.55 -16.21
N GLN A 45 0.76 -5.88 -16.43
CA GLN A 45 -0.39 -6.76 -16.28
C GLN A 45 -0.83 -6.91 -14.80
N ARG A 46 0.10 -6.72 -13.86
CA ARG A 46 -0.19 -6.72 -12.42
C ARG A 46 -0.29 -5.30 -11.86
N PRO A 47 -1.17 -5.05 -10.88
CA PRO A 47 -1.24 -3.75 -10.23
C PRO A 47 0.05 -3.47 -9.45
N LEU A 48 0.39 -2.18 -9.36
CA LEU A 48 1.44 -1.69 -8.46
C LEU A 48 0.96 -1.76 -7.01
N ILE A 49 1.76 -2.29 -6.09
CA ILE A 49 1.52 -2.14 -4.66
C ILE A 49 2.20 -0.86 -4.18
N LEU A 50 1.39 0.12 -3.78
CA LEU A 50 1.84 1.41 -3.26
C LEU A 50 1.76 1.39 -1.73
N LEU A 51 2.92 1.42 -1.08
CA LEU A 51 3.06 1.43 0.37
C LEU A 51 3.22 2.86 0.88
N LEU A 52 2.20 3.36 1.58
CA LEU A 52 2.24 4.66 2.26
C LEU A 52 2.67 4.48 3.72
N HIS A 53 3.00 5.57 4.41
CA HIS A 53 3.47 5.51 5.81
C HIS A 53 2.64 6.40 6.75
N GLY A 54 2.60 6.02 8.03
CA GLY A 54 2.04 6.84 9.10
C GLY A 54 3.00 7.98 9.52
N ALA A 55 2.52 8.92 10.33
CA ALA A 55 3.26 10.13 10.70
C ALA A 55 4.57 9.87 11.47
N ALA A 56 4.66 8.75 12.20
CA ALA A 56 5.86 8.37 12.96
C ALA A 56 6.87 7.55 12.14
N PHE A 57 6.52 7.19 10.90
CA PHE A 57 7.27 6.26 10.06
C PHE A 57 7.66 6.92 8.74
N SER A 58 8.39 6.19 7.90
CA SER A 58 8.71 6.62 6.54
C SER A 58 8.73 5.43 5.60
N SER A 59 9.04 5.65 4.32
CA SER A 59 9.33 4.57 3.39
C SER A 59 10.44 3.63 3.89
N SER A 60 11.40 4.11 4.71
CA SER A 60 12.46 3.27 5.27
C SER A 60 11.94 2.17 6.20
N THR A 61 10.87 2.44 6.95
CA THR A 61 10.27 1.48 7.86
C THR A 61 9.80 0.23 7.10
N TRP A 62 9.22 0.42 5.90
CA TRP A 62 8.86 -0.69 5.02
C TRP A 62 10.08 -1.50 4.56
N MET A 63 11.20 -0.83 4.30
CA MET A 63 12.46 -1.49 3.93
C MET A 63 13.00 -2.32 5.09
N GLU A 64 12.96 -1.78 6.31
CA GLU A 64 13.46 -2.42 7.53
C GLU A 64 12.70 -3.71 7.86
N ILE A 65 11.38 -3.72 7.67
CA ILE A 65 10.55 -4.92 7.86
C ILE A 65 10.47 -5.83 6.63
N ASN A 66 11.20 -5.50 5.56
CA ASN A 66 11.36 -6.29 4.34
C ASN A 66 10.08 -6.60 3.54
N THR A 67 8.98 -5.88 3.80
CA THR A 67 7.70 -6.05 3.09
C THR A 67 7.84 -5.92 1.57
N PRO A 68 8.55 -4.90 1.01
CA PRO A 68 8.66 -4.77 -0.43
C PRO A 68 9.38 -5.95 -1.10
N ALA A 69 10.44 -6.48 -0.48
CA ALA A 69 11.19 -7.60 -1.04
C ALA A 69 10.33 -8.88 -1.03
N HIS A 70 9.57 -9.11 0.04
CA HIS A 70 8.64 -10.24 0.10
C HIS A 70 7.58 -10.16 -1.01
N LEU A 71 6.93 -9.01 -1.18
CA LEU A 71 5.94 -8.79 -2.24
C LEU A 71 6.54 -8.87 -3.65
N ALA A 72 7.76 -8.35 -3.84
CA ALA A 72 8.48 -8.45 -5.11
C ALA A 72 8.83 -9.91 -5.45
N SER A 73 9.16 -10.74 -4.45
CA SER A 73 9.42 -12.18 -4.65
C SER A 73 8.18 -12.95 -5.11
N LEU A 74 6.97 -12.43 -4.82
CA LEU A 74 5.70 -12.94 -5.34
C LEU A 74 5.37 -12.41 -6.74
N GLY A 75 6.25 -11.57 -7.31
CA GLY A 75 6.14 -11.01 -8.65
C GLY A 75 5.27 -9.75 -8.74
N TYR A 76 5.08 -9.01 -7.65
CA TYR A 76 4.41 -7.70 -7.69
C TYR A 76 5.42 -6.57 -7.91
N HIS A 77 4.98 -5.51 -8.58
CA HIS A 77 5.69 -4.23 -8.55
C HIS A 77 5.35 -3.54 -7.23
N VAL A 78 6.36 -3.04 -6.51
CA VAL A 78 6.16 -2.45 -5.19
C VAL A 78 6.95 -1.16 -5.05
N VAL A 79 6.29 -0.11 -4.57
CA VAL A 79 6.91 1.17 -4.28
C VAL A 79 6.48 1.64 -2.90
N ALA A 80 7.47 1.97 -2.06
CA ALA A 80 7.27 2.70 -0.81
C ALA A 80 7.65 4.17 -1.01
N VAL A 81 6.80 5.09 -0.55
CA VAL A 81 6.94 6.52 -0.85
C VAL A 81 6.86 7.37 0.41
N ASP A 82 7.77 8.35 0.52
CA ASP A 82 7.69 9.38 1.56
C ASP A 82 6.68 10.46 1.18
N LEU A 83 5.68 10.69 2.03
CA LEU A 83 4.63 11.68 1.80
C LEU A 83 5.12 13.10 2.13
N PRO A 84 4.79 14.11 1.30
CA PRO A 84 5.14 15.50 1.58
C PRO A 84 4.58 15.97 2.93
N GLY A 85 5.42 16.55 3.78
CA GLY A 85 5.02 17.03 5.11
C GLY A 85 5.02 15.96 6.22
N ALA A 86 5.28 14.68 5.92
CA ALA A 86 5.19 13.61 6.90
C ALA A 86 6.55 13.12 7.47
N VAL A 87 7.66 13.42 6.80
CA VAL A 87 8.99 12.97 7.24
C VAL A 87 9.57 13.98 8.23
N GLN A 88 9.71 13.57 9.49
CA GLN A 88 10.21 14.41 10.60
C GLN A 88 11.67 14.88 10.46
N SER A 89 12.41 14.42 9.44
CA SER A 89 13.82 14.73 9.24
C SER A 89 14.08 15.51 7.94
N LYS A 90 14.38 16.80 8.10
CA LYS A 90 15.25 17.63 7.23
C LYS A 90 14.70 18.27 5.96
N THR A 91 13.42 18.16 5.64
CA THR A 91 12.85 18.97 4.55
C THR A 91 11.68 19.80 5.04
N THR A 92 11.81 21.11 4.85
CA THR A 92 10.76 22.15 4.79
C THR A 92 9.72 21.85 3.70
N ALA A 93 9.33 20.59 3.51
CA ALA A 93 8.26 20.21 2.61
C ALA A 93 6.96 20.70 3.25
N LYS A 94 6.44 21.81 2.73
CA LYS A 94 5.17 22.38 3.13
C LYS A 94 4.10 21.29 3.09
N GLN A 95 3.28 21.21 4.14
CA GLN A 95 2.10 20.37 4.16
C GLN A 95 1.28 20.63 2.89
N LEU A 96 0.91 19.57 2.19
CA LEU A 96 0.02 19.71 1.04
C LEU A 96 -1.39 20.03 1.55
N PRO A 97 -2.08 21.03 0.95
CA PRO A 97 -3.50 21.25 1.21
C PRO A 97 -4.29 19.97 0.99
N SER A 98 -5.32 19.71 1.79
CA SER A 98 -6.13 18.48 1.68
C SER A 98 -6.69 18.26 0.27
N SER A 99 -7.02 19.33 -0.46
CA SER A 99 -7.49 19.28 -1.85
C SER A 99 -6.45 18.77 -2.86
N GLN A 100 -5.16 18.79 -2.53
CA GLN A 100 -4.07 18.38 -3.42
C GLN A 100 -3.50 16.99 -3.11
N LYS A 101 -3.83 16.44 -1.94
CA LYS A 101 -3.25 15.17 -1.47
C LYS A 101 -3.62 13.98 -2.35
N GLY A 102 -4.86 13.93 -2.86
CA GLY A 102 -5.31 12.89 -3.78
C GLY A 102 -4.62 12.98 -5.15
N GLU A 103 -4.58 14.19 -5.71
CA GLU A 103 -3.94 14.45 -6.99
C GLU A 103 -2.44 14.15 -6.97
N PHE A 104 -1.77 14.43 -5.85
CA PHE A 104 -0.37 14.07 -5.64
C PHE A 104 -0.13 12.56 -5.85
N LEU A 105 -1.00 11.69 -5.30
CA LEU A 105 -0.86 10.24 -5.47
C LEU A 105 -1.16 9.81 -6.90
N LYS A 106 -2.17 10.40 -7.55
CA LYS A 106 -2.48 10.14 -8.96
C LYS A 106 -1.30 10.51 -9.86
N GLU A 107 -0.75 11.72 -9.74
CA GLU A 107 0.43 12.14 -10.50
C GLU A 107 1.64 11.24 -10.24
N PHE A 108 1.81 10.79 -8.99
CA PHE A 108 2.90 9.89 -8.62
C PHE A 108 2.77 8.55 -9.36
N VAL A 109 1.58 7.94 -9.34
CA VAL A 109 1.30 6.68 -10.03
C VAL A 109 1.45 6.82 -11.56
N ASP A 110 1.00 7.93 -12.12
CA ASP A 110 1.15 8.22 -13.56
C ASP A 110 2.61 8.35 -13.99
N LYS A 111 3.44 9.00 -13.17
CA LYS A 111 4.89 9.10 -13.42
C LYS A 111 5.56 7.73 -13.42
N LEU A 112 5.02 6.79 -12.65
CA LEU A 112 5.44 5.38 -12.66
C LEU A 112 4.83 4.56 -13.81
N LYS A 113 3.96 5.17 -14.62
CA LYS A 113 3.26 4.58 -15.77
C LYS A 113 2.34 3.41 -15.41
N PHE A 114 1.83 3.38 -14.18
CA PHE A 114 0.80 2.43 -13.77
C PHE A 114 -0.59 3.03 -13.91
N LYS A 115 -1.57 2.18 -14.20
CA LYS A 115 -3.00 2.55 -14.27
C LYS A 115 -3.87 1.79 -13.26
N ARG A 116 -3.27 0.86 -12.53
CA ARG A 116 -3.91 0.03 -11.52
C ARG A 116 -2.99 -0.14 -10.33
N VAL A 117 -3.49 0.14 -9.13
CA VAL A 117 -2.71 0.13 -7.89
C VAL A 117 -3.47 -0.54 -6.75
N VAL A 118 -2.75 -1.22 -5.87
CA VAL A 118 -3.22 -1.58 -4.54
C VAL A 118 -2.56 -0.60 -3.57
N VAL A 119 -3.36 0.17 -2.82
CA VAL A 119 -2.83 1.15 -1.87
C VAL A 119 -2.89 0.59 -0.45
N VAL A 120 -1.74 0.55 0.23
CA VAL A 120 -1.64 0.22 1.65
C VAL A 120 -1.45 1.53 2.43
N ALA A 121 -2.43 1.88 3.27
CA ALA A 121 -2.53 3.20 3.88
C ALA A 121 -2.68 3.13 5.41
N PRO A 122 -1.57 3.12 6.17
CA PRO A 122 -1.61 3.21 7.63
C PRO A 122 -1.82 4.65 8.14
N SER A 123 -2.72 4.82 9.12
CA SER A 123 -2.89 6.02 9.93
C SER A 123 -2.93 7.32 9.10
N MET A 124 -2.03 8.27 9.32
CA MET A 124 -1.93 9.57 8.66
C MET A 124 -2.04 9.52 7.12
N SER A 125 -1.56 8.45 6.49
CA SER A 125 -1.63 8.30 5.03
C SER A 125 -3.06 8.17 4.50
N GLY A 126 -4.04 7.86 5.36
CA GLY A 126 -5.47 7.94 5.03
C GLY A 126 -5.86 9.32 4.48
N SER A 127 -5.28 10.41 5.00
CA SER A 127 -5.54 11.77 4.51
C SER A 127 -5.08 12.01 3.06
N TYR A 128 -4.28 11.11 2.49
CA TYR A 128 -3.90 11.09 1.07
C TYR A 128 -4.69 10.03 0.30
N ALA A 129 -4.80 8.84 0.88
CA ALA A 129 -5.43 7.69 0.24
C ALA A 129 -6.93 7.91 -0.01
N PHE A 130 -7.66 8.52 0.93
CA PHE A 130 -9.10 8.72 0.77
C PHE A 130 -9.47 9.74 -0.30
N PRO A 131 -8.85 10.93 -0.39
CA PRO A 131 -9.06 11.81 -1.53
C PRO A 131 -8.66 11.16 -2.87
N PHE A 132 -7.57 10.38 -2.90
CA PHE A 132 -7.18 9.66 -4.11
C PHE A 132 -8.23 8.62 -4.52
N LEU A 133 -8.72 7.84 -3.56
CA LEU A 133 -9.76 6.84 -3.77
C LEU A 133 -11.09 7.47 -4.21
N ARG A 134 -11.50 8.57 -3.58
CA ARG A 134 -12.75 9.28 -3.88
C ARG A 134 -12.76 9.87 -5.28
N ASP A 135 -11.65 10.48 -5.68
CA ASP A 135 -11.60 11.30 -6.88
C ASP A 135 -11.05 10.52 -8.09
N HIS A 136 -10.38 9.37 -7.86
CA HIS A 136 -9.71 8.55 -8.88
C HIS A 136 -9.88 7.03 -8.61
N GLU A 137 -11.10 6.59 -8.29
CA GLU A 137 -11.43 5.19 -7.97
C GLU A 137 -10.95 4.21 -9.07
N GLU A 138 -10.93 4.63 -10.33
CA GLU A 138 -10.52 3.80 -11.48
C GLU A 138 -9.06 3.32 -11.41
N TYR A 139 -8.21 3.95 -10.61
CA TYR A 139 -6.84 3.49 -10.37
C TYR A 139 -6.79 2.32 -9.39
N PHE A 140 -7.81 2.10 -8.55
CA PHE A 140 -7.72 1.15 -7.46
C PHE A 140 -8.06 -0.27 -7.92
N ALA A 141 -7.06 -1.15 -7.84
CA ALA A 141 -7.23 -2.59 -7.90
C ALA A 141 -7.53 -3.22 -6.54
N GLY A 142 -7.24 -2.49 -5.45
CA GLY A 142 -7.57 -2.87 -4.08
C GLY A 142 -7.11 -1.82 -3.07
N PHE A 143 -7.66 -1.88 -1.86
CA PHE A 143 -7.33 -0.92 -0.81
C PHE A 143 -7.11 -1.62 0.54
N VAL A 144 -6.01 -1.29 1.22
CA VAL A 144 -5.65 -1.86 2.53
C VAL A 144 -5.45 -0.73 3.53
N PRO A 145 -6.53 -0.15 4.08
CA PRO A 145 -6.44 0.83 5.15
C PRO A 145 -6.02 0.13 6.46
N VAL A 146 -5.04 0.72 7.16
CA VAL A 146 -4.59 0.24 8.48
C VAL A 146 -4.81 1.33 9.52
N ALA A 147 -5.91 1.23 10.26
CA ALA A 147 -6.37 2.26 11.21
C ALA A 147 -6.19 3.70 10.67
N PRO A 148 -6.76 4.02 9.48
CA PRO A 148 -6.44 5.26 8.80
C PRO A 148 -7.05 6.47 9.50
N ILE A 149 -6.34 7.60 9.46
CA ILE A 149 -6.91 8.89 9.81
C ILE A 149 -7.61 9.44 8.58
N SER A 150 -8.83 9.92 8.77
CA SER A 150 -9.52 10.69 7.75
C SER A 150 -10.40 11.73 8.41
N ASP A 151 -10.26 12.97 7.97
CA ASP A 151 -10.95 14.10 8.58
C ASP A 151 -12.46 14.11 8.27
N SER A 152 -12.96 13.24 7.37
CA SER A 152 -14.33 13.38 6.81
C SER A 152 -14.92 12.14 6.11
N LEU A 153 -14.74 10.91 6.62
CA LEU A 153 -15.33 9.72 5.95
C LEU A 153 -16.87 9.63 6.11
N ILE A 154 -17.41 10.06 7.25
CA ILE A 154 -18.81 9.85 7.64
C ILE A 154 -19.83 10.40 6.62
N ASP A 155 -19.50 11.52 5.95
CA ASP A 155 -20.45 12.25 5.09
C ASP A 155 -20.14 12.16 3.60
N ASP A 156 -19.06 11.48 3.20
CA ASP A 156 -18.69 11.42 1.79
C ASP A 156 -19.50 10.34 1.05
N VAL A 157 -20.60 10.76 0.42
CA VAL A 157 -21.51 9.90 -0.36
C VAL A 157 -20.79 9.10 -1.43
N LYS A 158 -19.67 9.59 -1.97
CA LYS A 158 -18.87 8.85 -2.95
C LYS A 158 -18.17 7.66 -2.29
N LEU A 159 -17.59 7.85 -1.11
CA LEU A 159 -16.89 6.78 -0.40
C LEU A 159 -17.83 5.63 -0.01
N LYS A 160 -19.11 5.94 0.26
CA LYS A 160 -20.17 4.95 0.54
C LYS A 160 -20.55 4.08 -0.66
N LYS A 161 -20.16 4.48 -1.89
CA LYS A 161 -20.52 3.80 -3.14
C LYS A 161 -19.36 3.10 -3.83
N ILE A 162 -18.19 3.10 -3.18
CA ILE A 162 -16.97 2.52 -3.75
C ILE A 162 -17.11 1.00 -3.88
N ASN A 163 -16.68 0.47 -5.02
CA ASN A 163 -16.69 -0.96 -5.32
C ASN A 163 -15.27 -1.57 -5.39
N VAL A 164 -14.33 -0.96 -4.68
CA VAL A 164 -12.93 -1.40 -4.60
C VAL A 164 -12.78 -2.53 -3.57
N PRO A 165 -12.20 -3.70 -3.96
CA PRO A 165 -11.87 -4.75 -3.01
C PRO A 165 -10.98 -4.23 -1.88
N SER A 166 -11.45 -4.34 -0.63
CA SER A 166 -10.79 -3.73 0.52
C SER A 166 -10.51 -4.73 1.63
N LEU A 167 -9.32 -4.64 2.24
CA LEU A 167 -8.95 -5.37 3.45
C LEU A 167 -8.64 -4.37 4.56
N ILE A 168 -9.58 -4.22 5.49
CA ILE A 168 -9.44 -3.29 6.62
C ILE A 168 -8.66 -3.98 7.73
N ILE A 169 -7.59 -3.34 8.21
CA ILE A 169 -6.74 -3.86 9.28
C ILE A 169 -6.71 -2.86 10.43
N TYR A 170 -6.81 -3.35 11.66
CA TYR A 170 -6.59 -2.56 12.87
C TYR A 170 -6.06 -3.45 13.99
N GLY A 171 -5.43 -2.84 14.99
CA GLY A 171 -5.00 -3.55 16.20
C GLY A 171 -6.16 -3.65 17.19
N SER A 172 -6.34 -4.79 17.85
CA SER A 172 -7.38 -4.97 18.88
C SER A 172 -7.26 -4.00 20.07
N MET A 173 -6.06 -3.48 20.29
CA MET A 173 -5.77 -2.46 21.33
C MET A 173 -5.85 -1.03 20.81
N ASP A 174 -6.11 -0.83 19.51
CA ASP A 174 -6.25 0.47 18.88
C ASP A 174 -7.72 0.90 18.87
N GLN A 175 -8.11 1.64 19.91
CA GLN A 175 -9.46 2.17 20.06
C GLN A 175 -9.85 3.15 18.95
N GLN A 176 -8.89 3.73 18.23
CA GLN A 176 -9.15 4.60 17.07
C GLN A 176 -9.34 3.75 15.80
N GLY A 177 -8.53 2.71 15.62
CA GLY A 177 -8.64 1.77 14.50
C GLY A 177 -9.97 1.00 14.46
N ALA A 178 -10.51 0.60 15.61
CA ALA A 178 -11.80 -0.09 15.69
C ALA A 178 -12.99 0.75 15.19
N LYS A 179 -12.90 2.10 15.26
CA LYS A 179 -13.95 3.00 14.75
C LYS A 179 -13.94 3.07 13.22
N ALA A 180 -12.76 2.99 12.60
CA ALA A 180 -12.60 3.03 11.15
C ALA A 180 -13.15 1.77 10.45
N GLU A 181 -13.18 0.62 11.12
CA GLU A 181 -13.83 -0.60 10.59
C GLU A 181 -15.33 -0.39 10.40
N VAL A 182 -16.04 0.10 11.43
CA VAL A 182 -17.50 0.32 11.37
C VAL A 182 -17.85 1.29 10.24
N GLU A 183 -17.01 2.30 10.04
CA GLU A 183 -17.23 3.35 9.05
C GLU A 183 -17.00 2.91 7.60
N LEU A 184 -16.01 2.03 7.37
CA LEU A 184 -15.71 1.49 6.04
C LEU A 184 -16.50 0.22 5.70
N ALA A 185 -16.93 -0.55 6.72
CA ALA A 185 -17.69 -1.79 6.54
C ALA A 185 -19.21 -1.57 6.52
N ASN A 186 -19.73 -0.51 7.12
CA ASN A 186 -21.16 -0.18 7.15
C ASN A 186 -21.41 1.32 6.84
N PRO A 187 -21.45 1.72 5.56
CA PRO A 187 -21.95 3.04 5.18
C PRO A 187 -23.49 3.08 5.37
N SER A 188 -23.98 3.21 6.60
CA SER A 188 -25.41 3.01 6.90
C SER A 188 -26.38 3.88 6.07
N PRO A 189 -27.56 3.35 5.71
CA PRO A 189 -28.68 4.11 5.18
C PRO A 189 -29.47 4.78 6.32
N HIS A 190 -29.80 6.06 6.12
CA HIS A 190 -30.83 6.82 6.84
C HIS A 190 -30.72 6.94 8.37
N GLY A 191 -30.11 8.04 8.84
CA GLY A 191 -30.37 8.58 10.18
C GLY A 191 -31.65 9.42 10.19
N GLY A 192 -32.81 8.75 10.16
CA GLY A 192 -34.07 9.33 10.63
C GLY A 192 -34.18 9.02 12.12
N GLN A 193 -34.27 10.06 12.96
CA GLN A 193 -34.59 9.90 14.37
C GLN A 193 -35.95 9.22 14.51
N VAL A 194 -35.98 8.10 15.23
CA VAL A 194 -37.19 7.64 15.91
C VAL A 194 -36.85 7.64 17.39
N GLN A 195 -37.45 8.58 18.11
CA GLN A 195 -37.55 8.54 19.56
C GLN A 195 -38.56 7.44 19.90
N ASP A 196 -38.15 6.48 20.72
CA ASP A 196 -39.08 5.61 21.43
C ASP A 196 -39.03 5.95 22.93
N HIS A 197 -40.14 6.54 23.37
CA HIS A 197 -40.73 6.71 24.71
C HIS A 197 -39.92 7.30 25.87
#